data_AF-A0A0D3H064-F1
#
_entry.id   AF-A0A0D3H064-F1
#
_cell.length_a   1.000
_cell.length_b   1.000
_cell.length_c   1.000
_cell.angle_alpha   90.00
_cell.angle_beta   90.00
_cell.angle_gamma   90.00
#
_symmetry.space_group_name_H-M   'P 1'
#
loop_
_entity.id
_entity.type
_entity.pdbx_description
1 polymer ?
#
loop_
_entity_poly.entity_id
_entity_poly.type
_entity_poly.pdbx_seq_one_letter_code
_entity_poly.pdbx_strand_id
1 'polypeptide(L)'
;MLTALVRRMAPYLPLLHRALLLAQAYLAIYFATLALAAAATGLEPLRFFHAASPAAYAWTQAAQSLGFMGYLMLQMVDLVAVFSGAASPEEDGNGDATKALGLAQMVVGLAVGLHYYAAVFHRAAAGEAPRANWRVYAVYAACFVVVCACARAERRKKAYLAGGTDGGAEEWKKS
;
A
#
# COMPACT_ATOMS: atom_id res chain seq x y z
N MET A 1 17.65 0.06 20.81
CA MET A 1 17.36 -1.34 20.41
C MET A 1 16.65 -1.44 19.07
N LEU A 2 15.56 -0.69 18.84
CA LEU A 2 14.81 -0.70 17.58
C LEU A 2 15.70 -0.44 16.35
N THR A 3 16.53 0.60 16.39
CA THR A 3 17.43 0.98 15.30
C THR A 3 18.44 -0.11 14.93
N ALA A 4 18.94 -0.86 15.91
CA ALA A 4 19.85 -1.99 15.68
C ALA A 4 19.15 -3.17 15.00
N LEU A 5 17.89 -3.41 15.38
CA LEU A 5 17.05 -4.46 14.80
C LEU A 5 16.68 -4.12 13.35
N VAL A 6 16.36 -2.85 13.07
CA VAL A 6 16.12 -2.33 11.72
C VAL A 6 17.38 -2.41 10.86
N ARG A 7 18.56 -2.09 11.40
CA ARG A 7 19.84 -2.25 10.68
C ARG A 7 20.12 -3.70 10.29
N ARG A 8 19.75 -4.65 11.16
CA ARG A 8 19.84 -6.09 10.87
C ARG A 8 18.86 -6.52 9.78
N MET A 9 17.77 -5.78 9.60
CA MET A 9 16.76 -5.98 8.57
C MET A 9 17.04 -5.21 7.27
N ALA A 10 18.06 -4.35 7.25
CA ALA A 10 18.47 -3.57 6.08
C ALA A 10 18.61 -4.39 4.77
N PRO A 11 19.19 -5.61 4.75
CA PRO A 11 19.26 -6.39 3.51
C PRO A 11 17.89 -6.84 2.97
N TYR A 12 16.84 -6.86 3.81
CA TYR A 12 15.47 -7.21 3.40
C TYR A 12 14.62 -6.00 2.99
N LEU A 13 15.10 -4.77 3.19
CA LEU A 13 14.41 -3.54 2.76
C LEU A 13 14.02 -3.54 1.27
N PRO A 14 14.89 -3.92 0.30
CA PRO A 14 14.46 -3.97 -1.10
C PRO A 14 13.33 -4.97 -1.35
N LEU A 15 13.31 -6.09 -0.62
CA LEU A 15 12.22 -7.08 -0.68
C LEU A 15 10.94 -6.52 -0.07
N LEU A 16 11.00 -5.91 1.11
CA LEU A 16 9.88 -5.23 1.78
C LEU A 16 9.24 -4.19 0.86
N HIS A 17 10.07 -3.32 0.29
CA HIS A 17 9.65 -2.30 -0.64
C HIS A 17 8.97 -2.89 -1.90
N ARG A 18 9.45 -4.03 -2.43
CA ARG A 18 8.79 -4.72 -3.56
C ARG A 18 7.46 -5.34 -3.13
N ALA A 19 7.41 -5.97 -1.96
CA ALA A 19 6.20 -6.54 -1.40
C ALA A 19 5.11 -5.47 -1.18
N LEU A 20 5.48 -4.30 -0.68
CA LEU A 20 4.57 -3.16 -0.51
C LEU A 20 4.01 -2.67 -1.84
N LEU A 21 4.84 -2.53 -2.88
CA LEU A 21 4.36 -2.17 -4.22
C LEU A 21 3.39 -3.21 -4.79
N LEU A 22 3.68 -4.49 -4.61
CA LEU A 22 2.78 -5.57 -5.05
C LEU A 22 1.46 -5.55 -4.28
N ALA A 23 1.52 -5.34 -2.95
CA ALA A 23 0.34 -5.23 -2.12
C ALA A 23 -0.53 -4.03 -2.52
N GLN A 24 0.07 -2.86 -2.73
CA GLN A 24 -0.66 -1.65 -3.16
C GLN A 24 -1.25 -1.82 -4.56
N ALA A 25 -0.53 -2.44 -5.50
CA ALA A 25 -1.04 -2.74 -6.84
C ALA A 25 -2.20 -3.74 -6.79
N TYR A 26 -2.06 -4.82 -6.03
CA TYR A 26 -3.13 -5.79 -5.79
C TYR A 26 -4.38 -5.11 -5.23
N LEU A 27 -4.21 -4.26 -4.22
CA LEU A 27 -5.31 -3.61 -3.54
C LEU A 27 -6.02 -2.57 -4.44
N ALA A 28 -5.26 -1.85 -5.27
CA ALA A 28 -5.81 -0.98 -6.31
C ALA A 28 -6.64 -1.77 -7.33
N ILE A 29 -6.11 -2.90 -7.82
CA ILE A 29 -6.82 -3.78 -8.77
C ILE A 29 -8.08 -4.35 -8.11
N TYR A 30 -7.99 -4.81 -6.87
CA TYR A 30 -9.11 -5.36 -6.11
C TYR A 30 -10.25 -4.35 -5.94
N PHE A 31 -9.94 -3.11 -5.54
CA PHE A 31 -10.97 -2.08 -5.42
C PHE A 31 -11.49 -1.61 -6.77
N ALA A 32 -10.64 -1.57 -7.81
CA ALA A 32 -11.07 -1.24 -9.16
C ALA A 32 -12.03 -2.30 -9.73
N THR A 33 -11.76 -3.58 -9.52
CA THR A 33 -12.65 -4.67 -9.97
C THR A 33 -13.98 -4.64 -9.21
N LEU A 34 -13.98 -4.38 -7.90
CA LEU A 34 -15.21 -4.17 -7.13
C LEU A 34 -16.01 -2.97 -7.64
N ALA A 35 -15.34 -1.84 -7.92
CA ALA A 35 -15.98 -0.64 -8.45
C ALA A 35 -16.59 -0.89 -9.83
N LEU A 36 -15.83 -1.53 -10.74
CA LEU A 36 -16.26 -1.83 -12.09
C LEU A 36 -17.42 -2.83 -12.10
N ALA A 37 -17.34 -3.88 -11.29
CA ALA A 37 -18.41 -4.86 -11.18
C ALA A 37 -19.69 -4.22 -10.61
N ALA A 38 -19.59 -3.36 -9.58
CA ALA A 38 -20.73 -2.63 -9.05
C ALA A 38 -21.32 -1.63 -10.07
N ALA A 39 -20.47 -0.95 -10.85
CA ALA A 39 -20.91 -0.01 -11.87
C ALA A 39 -21.56 -0.71 -13.07
N ALA A 40 -21.00 -1.84 -13.53
CA ALA A 40 -21.47 -2.57 -14.70
C ALA A 40 -22.77 -3.36 -14.43
N THR A 41 -22.90 -3.94 -13.23
CA THR A 41 -24.04 -4.79 -12.89
C THR A 41 -25.16 -4.05 -12.15
N GLY A 42 -24.88 -2.85 -11.61
CA GLY A 42 -25.80 -2.12 -10.73
C GLY A 42 -26.07 -2.81 -9.40
N LEU A 43 -25.50 -4.00 -9.18
CA LEU A 43 -25.59 -4.81 -7.98
C LEU A 43 -24.25 -4.75 -7.25
N GLU A 44 -24.27 -4.60 -5.93
CA GLU A 44 -23.04 -4.68 -5.15
C GLU A 44 -22.51 -6.13 -5.20
N PRO A 45 -21.32 -6.40 -5.77
CA PRO A 45 -20.82 -7.76 -6.00
C PRO A 45 -20.76 -8.57 -4.70
N LEU A 46 -20.41 -7.89 -3.61
CA LEU A 46 -20.33 -8.44 -2.26
C LEU A 46 -21.71 -8.86 -1.72
N ARG A 47 -22.80 -8.16 -2.09
CA ARG A 47 -24.18 -8.53 -1.72
C ARG A 47 -24.63 -9.78 -2.45
N PHE A 48 -24.23 -9.94 -3.72
CA PHE A 48 -24.54 -11.15 -4.49
C PHE A 48 -23.87 -12.39 -3.90
N PHE A 49 -22.57 -12.29 -3.55
CA PHE A 49 -21.87 -13.39 -2.88
C PHE A 49 -22.41 -13.70 -1.48
N HIS A 50 -22.76 -12.68 -0.70
CA HIS A 50 -23.40 -12.87 0.61
C HIS A 50 -24.74 -13.59 0.47
N ALA A 51 -25.58 -13.22 -0.51
CA ALA A 51 -26.87 -13.86 -0.75
C ALA A 51 -26.74 -15.31 -1.23
N ALA A 52 -25.72 -15.63 -2.03
CA ALA A 52 -25.48 -16.98 -2.53
C ALA A 52 -24.83 -17.91 -1.49
N SER A 53 -23.91 -17.41 -0.67
CA SER A 53 -23.18 -18.17 0.34
C SER A 53 -22.60 -17.28 1.46
N PRO A 54 -23.35 -17.09 2.56
CA PRO A 54 -22.90 -16.25 3.68
C PRO A 54 -21.60 -16.75 4.33
N ALA A 55 -21.42 -18.08 4.41
CA ALA A 55 -20.24 -18.70 5.02
C ALA A 55 -18.96 -18.50 4.18
N ALA A 56 -19.04 -18.67 2.86
CA ALA A 56 -17.90 -18.40 1.98
C ALA A 56 -17.56 -16.90 1.94
N TYR A 57 -18.58 -16.05 1.99
CA TYR A 57 -18.41 -14.61 2.11
C TYR A 57 -17.70 -14.21 3.41
N ALA A 58 -18.10 -14.76 4.56
CA ALA A 58 -17.44 -14.49 5.84
C ALA A 58 -15.95 -14.91 5.82
N TRP A 59 -15.64 -16.09 5.26
CA TRP A 59 -14.26 -16.56 5.13
C TRP A 59 -13.40 -15.68 4.22
N THR A 60 -13.94 -15.24 3.07
CA THR A 60 -13.21 -14.34 2.17
C THR A 60 -13.00 -12.96 2.77
N GLN A 61 -13.97 -12.42 3.51
CA GLN A 61 -13.79 -11.16 4.24
C GLN A 61 -12.79 -11.28 5.40
N ALA A 62 -12.75 -12.42 6.10
CA ALA A 62 -11.75 -12.69 7.12
C ALA A 62 -10.34 -12.79 6.52
N ALA A 63 -10.19 -13.53 5.42
CA ALA A 63 -8.92 -13.63 4.70
C ALA A 63 -8.45 -12.27 4.17
N GLN A 64 -9.36 -11.47 3.59
CA GLN A 64 -9.06 -10.11 3.12
C GLN A 64 -8.62 -9.20 4.26
N SER A 65 -9.30 -9.26 5.40
CA SER A 65 -8.96 -8.46 6.59
C SER A 65 -7.60 -8.85 7.16
N LEU A 66 -7.28 -10.14 7.21
CA LEU A 66 -5.95 -10.63 7.60
C LEU A 66 -4.86 -10.16 6.62
N GLY A 67 -5.11 -10.23 5.31
CA GLY A 67 -4.19 -9.72 4.30
C GLY A 67 -3.94 -8.22 4.42
N PHE A 68 -5.00 -7.44 4.66
CA PHE A 68 -4.90 -6.00 4.88
C PHE A 68 -4.15 -5.66 6.17
N MET A 69 -4.37 -6.42 7.25
CA MET A 69 -3.59 -6.30 8.49
C MET A 69 -2.10 -6.54 8.22
N GLY A 70 -1.77 -7.58 7.45
CA GLY A 70 -0.40 -7.85 7.01
C GLY A 70 0.20 -6.68 6.22
N TYR A 71 -0.57 -6.08 5.31
CA TYR A 71 -0.16 -4.88 4.58
C TYR A 71 0.17 -3.70 5.52
N LEU A 72 -0.70 -3.39 6.48
CA LEU A 72 -0.46 -2.32 7.46
C LEU A 72 0.78 -2.58 8.32
N MET A 73 1.03 -3.84 8.70
CA MET A 73 2.23 -4.21 9.46
C MET A 73 3.50 -3.97 8.64
N LEU A 74 3.51 -4.39 7.37
CA LEU A 74 4.64 -4.13 6.46
C LEU A 74 4.84 -2.62 6.25
N GLN A 75 3.76 -1.85 6.12
CA GLN A 75 3.80 -0.39 5.98
C GLN A 75 4.36 0.28 7.25
N MET A 76 4.05 -0.25 8.43
CA MET A 76 4.63 0.23 9.70
C MET A 76 6.12 -0.06 9.81
N VAL A 77 6.56 -1.25 9.39
CA VAL A 77 7.99 -1.59 9.37
C VAL A 77 8.75 -0.67 8.42
N ASP A 78 8.18 -0.38 7.26
CA ASP A 78 8.74 0.57 6.28
C ASP A 78 8.84 1.98 6.85
N LEU A 79 7.77 2.47 7.50
CA LEU A 79 7.76 3.77 8.18
C LEU A 79 8.86 3.84 9.25
N VAL A 80 8.96 2.83 10.11
CA VAL A 80 10.01 2.75 11.14
C VAL A 80 11.40 2.75 10.50
N ALA A 81 11.60 2.05 9.38
CA ALA A 81 12.88 2.01 8.68
C ALA A 81 13.27 3.36 8.07
N VAL A 82 12.32 4.09 7.50
CA VAL A 82 12.50 5.45 6.96
C VAL A 82 12.84 6.44 8.07
N PHE A 83 12.14 6.38 9.21
CA PHE A 83 12.42 7.26 10.36
C PHE A 83 13.72 6.90 11.10
N SER A 84 14.12 5.63 11.07
CA SER A 84 15.37 5.15 11.69
C SER A 84 16.62 5.45 10.88
N GLY A 85 16.48 6.01 9.67
CA GLY A 85 17.60 6.23 8.74
C GLY A 85 18.17 4.96 8.11
N ALA A 86 17.63 3.78 8.43
CA ALA A 86 18.10 2.52 7.85
C ALA A 86 17.75 2.36 6.37
N ALA A 87 16.73 3.08 5.91
CA ALA A 87 16.36 3.16 4.51
C ALA A 87 17.18 4.20 3.70
N SER A 88 18.10 4.94 4.33
CA SER A 88 18.90 5.99 3.65
C SER A 88 20.29 6.14 4.29
N PRO A 89 21.35 5.53 3.71
CA PRO A 89 22.73 5.82 4.10
C PRO A 89 23.30 7.12 3.50
N GLU A 90 22.58 7.83 2.63
CA GLU A 90 23.16 8.95 1.89
C GLU A 90 22.52 10.29 2.28
N GLU A 91 23.40 11.22 2.65
CA GLU A 91 23.16 12.64 2.87
C GLU A 91 22.59 13.26 1.60
N ASP A 92 21.27 13.42 1.52
CA ASP A 92 20.65 14.34 0.58
C ASP A 92 19.34 14.86 1.17
N GLY A 93 19.06 16.16 1.00
CA GLY A 93 17.98 16.93 1.62
C GLY A 93 16.53 16.48 1.35
N ASN A 94 16.30 15.27 0.84
CA ASN A 94 14.99 14.68 0.53
C ASN A 94 14.49 13.67 1.59
N GLY A 95 15.20 13.52 2.71
CA GLY A 95 14.80 12.62 3.81
C GLY A 95 13.43 12.95 4.39
N ASP A 96 13.09 14.22 4.50
CA ASP A 96 11.82 14.68 5.06
C ASP A 96 10.64 14.42 4.11
N ALA A 97 10.84 14.58 2.80
CA ALA A 97 9.84 14.23 1.79
C ALA A 97 9.53 12.72 1.81
N THR A 98 10.56 11.88 2.00
CA THR A 98 10.39 10.41 2.10
C THR A 98 9.62 10.02 3.36
N LYS A 99 9.93 10.65 4.51
CA LYS A 99 9.19 10.48 5.77
C LYS A 99 7.73 10.93 5.66
N ALA A 100 7.50 12.10 5.06
CA ALA A 100 6.17 12.65 4.83
C ALA A 100 5.34 11.75 3.91
N LEU A 101 5.95 11.21 2.85
CA LEU A 101 5.30 10.27 1.95
C LEU A 101 4.93 8.97 2.69
N GLY A 102 5.84 8.40 3.47
CA GLY A 102 5.57 7.19 4.28
C GLY A 102 4.43 7.41 5.30
N LEU A 103 4.40 8.58 5.96
CA LEU A 103 3.30 8.96 6.85
C LEU A 103 1.98 9.09 6.11
N ALA A 104 1.97 9.76 4.95
CA ALA A 104 0.77 9.91 4.13
C ALA A 104 0.24 8.54 3.66
N GLN A 105 1.12 7.64 3.24
CA GLN A 105 0.76 6.26 2.89
C GLN A 105 0.15 5.51 4.08
N MET A 106 0.71 5.67 5.28
CA MET A 106 0.16 5.06 6.50
C MET A 106 -1.23 5.60 6.85
N VAL A 107 -1.42 6.92 6.79
CA VAL A 107 -2.72 7.57 7.06
C VAL A 107 -3.77 7.11 6.05
N VAL A 108 -3.44 7.09 4.75
CA VAL A 108 -4.33 6.58 3.70
C VAL A 108 -4.67 5.11 3.94
N GLY A 109 -3.68 4.27 4.25
CA GLY A 109 -3.89 2.85 4.55
C GLY A 109 -4.82 2.64 5.75
N LEU A 110 -4.61 3.38 6.85
CA LEU A 110 -5.46 3.32 8.03
C LEU A 110 -6.89 3.80 7.75
N ALA A 111 -7.04 4.93 7.05
CA ALA A 111 -8.35 5.50 6.72
C ALA A 111 -9.17 4.56 5.84
N VAL A 112 -8.57 4.01 4.78
CA VAL A 112 -9.25 3.04 3.90
C VAL A 112 -9.54 1.75 4.65
N GLY A 113 -8.59 1.24 5.44
CA GLY A 113 -8.77 0.01 6.22
C GLY A 113 -9.91 0.12 7.23
N LEU A 114 -9.94 1.21 7.99
CA LEU A 114 -10.98 1.47 8.99
C LEU A 114 -12.36 1.59 8.34
N HIS A 115 -12.46 2.34 7.24
CA HIS A 115 -13.73 2.49 6.54
C HIS A 115 -14.18 1.17 5.91
N TYR A 116 -13.28 0.42 5.27
CA TYR A 116 -13.60 -0.89 4.70
C TYR A 116 -14.05 -1.88 5.79
N TYR A 117 -13.36 -1.91 6.93
CA TYR A 117 -13.73 -2.73 8.09
C TYR A 117 -15.14 -2.37 8.59
N ALA A 118 -15.43 -1.09 8.80
CA ALA A 118 -16.75 -0.66 9.28
C ALA A 118 -17.87 -0.88 8.26
N ALA A 119 -17.62 -0.62 6.97
CA ALA A 119 -18.64 -0.68 5.92
C ALA A 119 -18.94 -2.10 5.42
N VAL A 120 -17.96 -3.01 5.46
CA VAL A 120 -18.04 -4.35 4.85
C VAL A 120 -17.91 -5.44 5.90
N PHE A 121 -16.85 -5.46 6.70
CA PHE A 121 -16.58 -6.56 7.65
C PHE A 121 -17.50 -6.53 8.87
N HIS A 122 -17.65 -5.38 9.52
CA HIS A 122 -18.51 -5.24 10.70
C HIS A 122 -19.98 -5.52 10.34
N ARG A 123 -20.43 -5.10 9.15
CA ARG A 123 -21.78 -5.39 8.66
C ARG A 123 -21.95 -6.86 8.27
N ALA A 124 -20.94 -7.47 7.63
CA ALA A 124 -20.91 -8.91 7.37
C ALA A 124 -21.02 -9.73 8.65
N ALA A 125 -20.27 -9.34 9.69
CA ALA A 125 -20.32 -9.98 11.01
C ALA A 125 -21.66 -9.76 11.73
N ALA A 126 -22.32 -8.62 11.49
CA ALA A 126 -23.66 -8.31 12.00
C ALA A 126 -24.80 -8.92 11.14
N GLY A 127 -24.50 -9.62 10.04
CA GLY A 127 -25.50 -10.16 9.11
C GLY A 127 -26.26 -9.11 8.30
N GLU A 128 -25.79 -7.85 8.31
CA GLU A 128 -26.40 -6.75 7.59
C GLU A 128 -25.82 -6.60 6.18
N ALA A 129 -26.62 -6.06 5.27
CA ALA A 129 -26.15 -5.75 3.94
C ALA A 129 -25.02 -4.69 3.95
N PRO A 130 -23.92 -4.91 3.21
CA PRO A 130 -22.89 -3.90 2.95
C PRO A 130 -23.50 -2.57 2.48
N ARG A 131 -22.90 -1.44 2.88
CA ARG A 131 -23.35 -0.08 2.52
C ARG A 131 -22.37 0.65 1.60
N ALA A 132 -21.73 -0.09 0.70
CA ALA A 132 -20.58 0.41 -0.02
C ALA A 132 -20.91 0.69 -1.48
N ASN A 133 -21.18 1.97 -1.76
CA ASN A 133 -21.42 2.47 -3.12
C ASN A 133 -20.17 2.29 -4.00
N TRP A 134 -20.37 2.02 -5.30
CA TRP A 134 -19.28 1.90 -6.30
C TRP A 134 -18.29 3.08 -6.28
N ARG A 135 -18.78 4.29 -5.96
CA ARG A 135 -17.98 5.51 -5.81
C ARG A 135 -16.91 5.38 -4.73
N VAL A 136 -17.22 4.71 -3.63
CA VAL A 136 -16.30 4.53 -2.50
C VAL A 136 -15.16 3.60 -2.91
N TYR A 137 -15.46 2.49 -3.60
CA TYR A 137 -14.44 1.60 -4.16
C TYR A 137 -13.56 2.30 -5.20
N ALA A 138 -14.15 3.14 -6.05
CA ALA A 138 -13.39 3.94 -7.02
C ALA A 138 -12.43 4.92 -6.33
N VAL A 139 -12.85 5.56 -5.23
CA VAL A 139 -11.99 6.44 -4.41
C VAL A 139 -10.84 5.64 -3.79
N TYR A 140 -11.08 4.45 -3.24
CA TYR A 140 -10.01 3.60 -2.70
C TYR A 140 -9.00 3.20 -3.77
N ALA A 141 -9.48 2.78 -4.94
CA ALA A 141 -8.63 2.44 -6.07
C ALA A 141 -7.76 3.64 -6.47
N ALA A 142 -8.35 4.83 -6.60
CA ALA A 142 -7.62 6.04 -6.92
C ALA A 142 -6.54 6.38 -5.88
N CYS A 143 -6.86 6.26 -4.58
CA CYS A 143 -5.88 6.46 -3.51
C CYS A 143 -4.68 5.52 -3.64
N PHE A 144 -4.91 4.21 -3.84
CA PHE A 144 -3.82 3.24 -3.97
C PHE A 144 -3.06 3.36 -5.30
N VAL A 145 -3.70 3.80 -6.39
CA VAL A 145 -3.02 4.11 -7.65
C VAL A 145 -2.07 5.30 -7.47
N VAL A 146 -2.53 6.39 -6.84
CA VAL A 146 -1.69 7.56 -6.56
C VAL A 146 -0.52 7.17 -5.68
N VAL A 147 -0.76 6.40 -4.61
CA VAL A 147 0.28 5.90 -3.72
C VAL A 147 1.31 5.04 -4.46
N CYS A 148 0.86 4.10 -5.32
CA CYS A 148 1.73 3.30 -6.18
C CYS A 148 2.56 4.15 -7.13
N ALA A 149 1.93 5.16 -7.77
CA ALA A 149 2.59 6.04 -8.71
C ALA A 149 3.68 6.88 -8.04
N CYS A 150 3.39 7.48 -6.87
CA CYS A 150 4.36 8.23 -6.08
C CYS A 150 5.54 7.34 -5.66
N ALA A 151 5.28 6.14 -5.14
CA ALA A 151 6.32 5.21 -4.74
C ALA A 151 7.21 4.76 -5.91
N ARG A 152 6.64 4.63 -7.12
CA ARG A 152 7.39 4.30 -8.34
C ARG A 152 8.20 5.49 -8.86
N ALA A 153 7.65 6.70 -8.79
CA ALA A 153 8.31 7.93 -9.22
C ALA A 153 9.54 8.22 -8.35
N GLU A 154 9.42 8.12 -7.03
CA GLU A 154 10.54 8.26 -6.09
C GLU A 154 11.68 7.28 -6.38
N ARG A 155 11.38 6.03 -6.72
CA ARG A 155 12.43 5.06 -7.10
C ARG A 155 13.09 5.36 -8.43
N ARG A 156 12.32 5.80 -9.43
CA ARG A 156 12.89 6.23 -10.71
C ARG A 156 13.84 7.40 -10.49
N LYS A 157 13.41 8.40 -9.70
CA LYS A 157 14.26 9.55 -9.30
C LYS A 157 15.57 9.07 -8.65
N LYS A 158 15.50 8.17 -7.66
CA LYS A 158 16.70 7.62 -7.00
C LYS A 158 17.61 6.85 -7.96
N ALA A 159 17.06 6.08 -8.90
CA ALA A 159 17.85 5.36 -9.91
C ALA A 159 18.55 6.30 -10.90
N TYR A 160 17.91 7.41 -11.31
CA TYR A 160 18.54 8.42 -12.17
C TYR A 160 19.66 9.17 -11.45
N LEU A 161 19.48 9.49 -10.16
CA LEU A 161 20.52 10.15 -9.36
C LEU A 161 21.73 9.23 -9.18
N ALA A 162 21.53 7.97 -8.77
CA ALA A 162 22.63 7.01 -8.61
C ALA A 162 23.41 6.77 -9.92
N GLY A 163 22.71 6.67 -11.06
CA GLY A 163 23.36 6.51 -12.38
C GLY A 163 24.09 7.75 -12.89
N GLY A 164 23.68 8.95 -12.47
CA GLY A 164 24.36 10.21 -12.82
C GLY A 164 25.67 10.41 -12.06
N THR A 165 25.75 9.98 -10.81
CA THR A 165 26.95 10.08 -9.97
C THR A 165 28.06 9.14 -10.45
N ASP A 166 27.72 7.93 -10.90
CA ASP A 166 28.69 6.98 -11.46
C ASP A 166 29.19 7.40 -12.87
N GLY A 167 28.31 7.97 -13.70
CA GLY A 167 28.67 8.42 -15.05
C GLY A 167 29.57 9.67 -15.09
N GLY A 168 29.37 10.62 -14.17
CA GLY A 168 30.20 11.83 -14.07
C GLY A 168 31.61 11.57 -13.51
N ALA A 169 31.76 10.54 -12.67
CA ALA A 169 33.05 10.16 -12.09
C ALA A 169 33.98 9.46 -13.10
N GLU A 170 33.44 8.76 -14.10
CA GLU A 170 34.23 8.15 -15.16
C GLU A 170 34.69 9.15 -16.24
N GLU A 171 33.93 10.22 -16.48
CA GLU A 171 34.27 11.25 -17.46
C GLU A 171 35.42 12.16 -16.99
N TRP A 172 35.49 12.47 -15.69
CA TRP A 172 36.61 13.23 -15.10
C TRP A 172 37.93 12.44 -15.07
N LYS A 173 37.88 11.10 -15.01
CA LYS A 173 39.09 10.27 -15.03
C LYS A 173 39.73 10.13 -16.42
N LYS A 174 39.08 10.64 -17.48
CA LYS A 174 39.55 10.57 -18.87
C LYS A 174 40.03 11.90 -19.45
N SER A 175 39.95 13.01 -18.72
CA SER A 175 40.54 14.31 -19.08
C SER A 175 41.80 14.57 -18.27
#